data_AF-A0A968WIN6-F1
#
_entry.id   AF-A0A968WIN6-F1
#
_cell.length_a   1.000
_cell.length_b   1.000
_cell.length_c   1.000
_cell.angle_alpha   90.00
_cell.angle_beta   90.00
_cell.angle_gamma   90.00
#
_symmetry.space_group_name_H-M   'P 1'
#
loop_
_entity.id
_entity.type
_entity.pdbx_description
1 polymer ?
#
loop_
_entity_poly.entity_id
_entity_poly.type
_entity_poly.pdbx_seq_one_letter_code
_entity_poly.pdbx_strand_id
1 'polypeptide(L)'
;MGVQRDAAPRVVLRESHQQSIPLKKPSPLYQNLRQDFGQFGTWERGFMGVGGMRGIGWVALTRDPSTGRLFNIWMDKHDAGFPVGSTPLLVMDVFEHAYLQDYGLNRTAYVQAFMKRSIGRSRSNDSMLPAISRDKSRR
;
A
#
# COMPACT_ATOMS: atom_id res chain seq x y z
N MET A 1 54.85 -17.62 15.59
CA MET A 1 53.82 -17.61 14.53
C MET A 1 52.46 -17.46 15.19
N GLY A 2 51.90 -16.25 15.19
CA GLY A 2 50.55 -15.98 15.68
C GLY A 2 49.58 -15.97 14.50
N VAL A 3 48.60 -16.87 14.51
CA VAL A 3 47.59 -16.97 13.45
C VAL A 3 46.58 -15.85 13.64
N GLN A 4 46.61 -14.86 12.73
CA GLN A 4 45.64 -13.79 12.63
C GLN A 4 44.32 -14.38 12.12
N ARG A 5 43.27 -14.35 12.94
CA ARG A 5 41.93 -14.78 12.54
C ARG A 5 41.25 -13.62 11.83
N ASP A 6 41.12 -13.72 10.52
CA ASP A 6 40.32 -12.80 9.71
C ASP A 6 38.85 -12.83 10.19
N ALA A 7 38.39 -11.67 10.66
CA ALA A 7 36.99 -11.46 10.98
C ALA A 7 36.19 -11.35 9.68
N ALA A 8 35.31 -12.33 9.43
CA ALA A 8 34.38 -12.31 8.31
C ALA A 8 33.52 -11.02 8.33
N PRO A 9 33.20 -10.42 7.17
CA PRO A 9 32.40 -9.21 7.10
C PRO A 9 30.98 -9.48 7.61
N ARG A 10 30.63 -8.82 8.72
CA ARG A 10 29.28 -8.80 9.28
C ARG A 10 28.35 -8.12 8.28
N VAL A 11 27.54 -8.91 7.58
CA VAL A 11 26.44 -8.43 6.74
C VAL A 11 25.48 -7.65 7.64
N VAL A 12 25.48 -6.32 7.51
CA VAL A 12 24.48 -5.46 8.14
C VAL A 12 23.24 -5.50 7.27
N LEU A 13 22.30 -6.40 7.59
CA LEU A 13 20.95 -6.33 7.06
C LEU A 13 20.30 -5.06 7.63
N ARG A 14 20.23 -4.00 6.81
CA ARG A 14 19.41 -2.84 7.12
C ARG A 14 17.96 -3.27 6.99
N GLU A 15 17.29 -3.48 8.13
CA GLU A 15 15.83 -3.57 8.17
C GLU A 15 15.24 -2.24 7.70
N SER A 16 14.86 -2.18 6.43
CA SER A 16 14.08 -1.07 5.89
C SER A 16 12.67 -1.17 6.44
N HIS A 17 12.44 -0.67 7.66
CA HIS A 17 11.11 -0.29 8.12
C HIS A 17 10.63 0.89 7.26
N GLN A 18 10.17 0.60 6.04
CA GLN A 18 9.56 1.58 5.15
C GLN A 18 8.21 1.96 5.75
N GLN A 19 8.19 2.96 6.62
CA GLN A 19 6.96 3.57 7.09
C GLN A 19 6.16 4.05 5.88
N SER A 20 4.86 3.75 5.84
CA SER A 20 3.96 4.19 4.78
C SER A 20 3.82 5.72 4.82
N ILE A 21 4.57 6.43 3.98
CA ILE A 21 4.48 7.88 3.86
C ILE A 21 3.22 8.20 3.04
N PRO A 22 2.28 9.02 3.56
CA PRO A 22 1.13 9.47 2.78
C PRO A 22 1.57 10.14 1.48
N LEU A 23 0.86 9.91 0.38
CA LEU A 23 1.12 10.52 -0.93
C LEU A 23 0.86 12.03 -0.87
N LYS A 24 1.82 12.79 -0.33
CA LYS A 24 1.74 14.24 -0.17
C LYS A 24 1.86 14.92 -1.53
N LYS A 25 1.00 15.91 -1.78
CA LYS A 25 1.12 16.81 -2.94
C LYS A 25 1.90 18.08 -2.55
N PRO A 26 2.79 18.64 -3.41
CA PRO A 26 3.48 18.01 -4.53
C PRO A 26 4.68 17.16 -4.06
N SER A 27 4.89 16.00 -4.69
CA SER A 27 6.04 15.11 -4.46
C SER A 27 6.54 14.54 -5.80
N PRO A 28 7.78 14.02 -5.89
CA PRO A 28 8.26 13.37 -7.10
C PRO A 28 7.35 12.24 -7.58
N LEU A 29 6.81 11.44 -6.64
CA LEU A 29 5.86 10.37 -6.97
C LEU A 29 4.54 10.91 -7.56
N TYR A 30 4.03 12.04 -7.06
CA TYR A 30 2.86 12.69 -7.63
C TYR A 30 3.08 13.12 -9.10
N GLN A 31 4.30 13.57 -9.43
CA GLN A 31 4.65 13.94 -10.80
C GLN A 31 4.72 12.72 -11.71
N ASN A 32 5.40 11.64 -11.28
CA ASN A 32 5.48 10.39 -12.04
C ASN A 32 4.09 9.79 -12.31
N LEU A 33 3.19 9.82 -11.31
CA LEU A 33 1.80 9.39 -11.49
C LEU A 33 1.07 10.20 -12.57
N ARG A 34 1.32 11.50 -12.65
CA ARG A 34 0.75 12.33 -13.71
C ARG A 34 1.38 12.08 -15.08
N GLN A 35 2.65 11.72 -15.13
CA GLN A 35 3.30 11.36 -16.39
C GLN A 35 2.75 10.05 -16.95
N ASP A 36 2.60 9.01 -16.12
CA ASP A 36 2.17 7.68 -16.58
C ASP A 36 0.64 7.55 -16.76
N PHE A 37 -0.16 8.24 -15.95
CA PHE A 37 -1.64 8.14 -15.96
C PHE A 37 -2.35 9.43 -16.39
N GLY A 38 -1.60 10.48 -16.73
CA GLY A 38 -2.12 11.81 -17.07
C GLY A 38 -2.59 12.60 -15.84
N GLN A 39 -3.81 12.33 -15.39
CA GLN A 39 -4.37 12.98 -14.21
C GLN A 39 -4.24 12.08 -12.98
N PHE A 40 -3.90 12.66 -11.84
CA PHE A 40 -3.83 11.91 -10.57
C PHE A 40 -5.17 11.22 -10.24
N GLY A 41 -6.30 11.87 -10.52
CA GLY A 41 -7.63 11.27 -10.33
C GLY A 41 -7.94 10.11 -11.27
N THR A 42 -7.24 10.01 -12.42
CA THR A 42 -7.33 8.84 -13.31
C THR A 42 -6.63 7.65 -12.66
N TRP A 43 -5.42 7.85 -12.14
CA TRP A 43 -4.71 6.82 -11.37
C TRP A 43 -5.52 6.36 -10.16
N GLU A 44 -6.02 7.30 -9.35
CA GLU A 44 -6.78 7.01 -8.12
C GLU A 44 -7.99 6.11 -8.43
N ARG A 45 -8.79 6.45 -9.45
CA ARG A 45 -9.92 5.63 -9.89
C ARG A 45 -9.49 4.28 -10.43
N GLY A 46 -8.39 4.23 -11.19
CA GLY A 46 -7.85 2.96 -11.72
C GLY A 46 -7.39 2.02 -10.61
N PHE A 47 -6.68 2.54 -9.60
CA PHE A 47 -6.21 1.76 -8.46
C PHE A 47 -7.38 1.22 -7.63
N MET A 48 -8.38 2.07 -7.35
CA MET A 48 -9.61 1.65 -6.69
C MET A 48 -10.38 0.60 -7.50
N GLY A 49 -10.43 0.75 -8.83
CA GLY A 49 -11.07 -0.20 -9.72
C GLY A 49 -10.44 -1.59 -9.62
N VAL A 50 -9.11 -1.67 -9.60
CA VAL A 50 -8.39 -2.95 -9.42
C VAL A 50 -8.64 -3.52 -8.01
N GLY A 51 -8.61 -2.70 -6.96
CA GLY A 51 -8.96 -3.14 -5.60
C GLY A 51 -10.42 -3.58 -5.41
N GLY A 52 -11.31 -3.14 -6.30
CA GLY A 52 -12.71 -3.54 -6.34
C GLY A 52 -13.00 -4.82 -7.12
N MET A 53 -11.99 -5.42 -7.77
CA MET A 53 -12.15 -6.67 -8.51
C MET A 53 -12.62 -7.82 -7.59
N ARG A 54 -13.31 -8.80 -8.17
CA ARG A 54 -13.74 -10.01 -7.46
C ARG A 54 -12.51 -10.84 -7.08
N GLY A 55 -12.57 -11.49 -5.92
CA GLY A 55 -11.48 -12.30 -5.39
C GLY A 55 -10.91 -11.74 -4.08
N ILE A 56 -9.88 -12.41 -3.57
CA ILE A 56 -9.08 -12.01 -2.42
C ILE A 56 -7.64 -11.87 -2.90
N GLY A 57 -6.92 -10.89 -2.38
CA GLY A 57 -5.62 -10.55 -2.94
C GLY A 57 -5.13 -9.21 -2.42
N TRP A 58 -4.20 -8.65 -3.18
CA TRP A 58 -3.69 -7.30 -2.97
C TRP A 58 -3.74 -6.54 -4.28
N VAL A 59 -3.84 -5.22 -4.19
CA VAL A 59 -3.50 -4.34 -5.30
C VAL A 59 -2.28 -3.51 -4.95
N ALA A 60 -1.34 -3.38 -5.88
CA ALA A 60 -0.16 -2.55 -5.71
C ALA A 60 0.03 -1.55 -6.84
N LEU A 61 0.40 -0.32 -6.46
CA LEU A 61 1.05 0.62 -7.35
C LEU A 61 2.51 0.23 -7.36
N THR A 62 3.04 -0.07 -8.54
CA THR A 62 4.34 -0.68 -8.71
C THR A 62 5.16 0.13 -9.71
N ARG A 63 6.47 0.20 -9.47
CA ARG A 63 7.44 0.79 -10.39
C ARG A 63 8.23 -0.30 -11.10
N ASP A 64 8.24 -0.24 -12.42
CA ASP A 64 9.12 -1.03 -13.27
C ASP A 64 10.57 -0.56 -13.08
N PRO A 65 11.52 -1.44 -12.72
CA PRO A 65 12.91 -1.05 -12.50
C PRO A 65 13.61 -0.65 -13.81
N SER A 66 13.18 -1.20 -14.95
CA SER A 66 13.81 -1.00 -16.26
C SER A 66 13.36 0.30 -16.93
N THR A 67 12.05 0.56 -16.93
CA THR A 67 11.48 1.75 -17.58
C THR A 67 11.25 2.90 -16.61
N GLY A 68 11.23 2.62 -15.31
CA GLY A 68 10.88 3.59 -14.27
C GLY A 68 9.39 3.94 -14.21
N ARG A 69 8.57 3.33 -15.09
CA ARG A 69 7.14 3.60 -15.22
C ARG A 69 6.33 2.99 -14.09
N LEU A 70 5.20 3.63 -13.81
CA LEU A 70 4.25 3.24 -12.79
C LEU A 70 3.07 2.48 -13.41
N PHE A 71 2.65 1.41 -12.76
CA PHE A 71 1.47 0.62 -13.13
C PHE A 71 0.78 0.06 -11.89
N ASN A 72 -0.53 -0.22 -12.01
CA ASN A 72 -1.29 -0.91 -10.98
C ASN A 72 -1.29 -2.41 -11.29
N ILE A 73 -1.16 -3.25 -10.27
CA ILE A 73 -1.17 -4.70 -10.42
C ILE A 73 -2.02 -5.37 -9.36
N TRP A 74 -2.75 -6.39 -9.77
CA TRP A 74 -3.43 -7.32 -8.89
C TRP A 74 -2.50 -8.49 -8.56
N MET A 75 -2.43 -8.85 -7.28
CA MET A 75 -1.73 -10.03 -6.80
C MET A 75 -2.76 -10.99 -6.20
N ASP A 76 -2.88 -12.17 -6.82
CA ASP A 76 -3.83 -13.20 -6.38
C ASP A 76 -3.14 -14.11 -5.38
N LYS A 77 -3.70 -14.22 -4.17
CA LYS A 77 -3.11 -14.99 -3.06
C LYS A 77 -1.62 -14.65 -2.86
N HIS A 78 -0.91 -15.49 -2.12
CA HIS A 78 0.38 -15.12 -1.56
C HIS A 78 1.56 -15.17 -2.54
N ASP A 79 1.38 -15.71 -3.75
CA ASP A 79 2.49 -16.12 -4.61
C ASP A 79 2.33 -15.78 -6.10
N ALA A 80 1.17 -15.27 -6.55
CA ALA A 80 0.93 -15.04 -7.97
C ALA A 80 0.72 -13.55 -8.31
N GLY A 81 1.24 -13.17 -9.48
CA GLY A 81 0.89 -11.90 -10.14
C GLY A 81 1.85 -10.74 -9.90
N PHE A 82 2.93 -10.88 -9.11
CA PHE A 82 3.91 -9.81 -8.94
C PHE A 82 5.12 -9.95 -9.89
N PRO A 83 5.43 -8.94 -10.72
CA PRO A 83 6.58 -8.98 -11.63
C PRO A 83 7.90 -8.94 -10.85
N VAL A 84 8.77 -9.89 -11.14
CA VAL A 84 10.09 -10.02 -10.50
C VAL A 84 10.91 -8.75 -10.68
N GLY A 85 11.55 -8.29 -9.61
CA GLY A 85 12.39 -7.09 -9.62
C GLY A 85 11.62 -5.76 -9.58
N SER A 86 10.30 -5.78 -9.67
CA SER A 86 9.49 -4.57 -9.55
C SER A 86 9.40 -4.08 -8.11
N THR A 87 9.27 -2.77 -7.93
CA THR A 87 9.23 -2.15 -6.59
C THR A 87 7.80 -1.72 -6.25
N PRO A 88 7.15 -2.32 -5.24
CA PRO A 88 5.84 -1.88 -4.80
C PRO A 88 5.97 -0.54 -4.04
N LEU A 89 5.12 0.43 -4.38
CA LEU A 89 5.11 1.78 -3.81
C LEU A 89 3.92 2.01 -2.88
N LEU A 90 2.79 1.39 -3.17
CA LEU A 90 1.58 1.40 -2.34
C LEU A 90 0.89 0.06 -2.49
N VAL A 91 0.55 -0.60 -1.39
CA VAL A 91 -0.12 -1.90 -1.39
C VAL A 91 -1.39 -1.81 -0.55
N MET A 92 -2.52 -2.27 -1.10
CA MET A 92 -3.79 -2.41 -0.41
C MET A 92 -4.16 -3.89 -0.33
N ASP A 93 -4.33 -4.39 0.90
CA ASP A 93 -4.81 -5.74 1.20
C ASP A 93 -6.33 -5.78 1.03
N VAL A 94 -6.84 -6.68 0.21
CA VAL A 94 -8.29 -6.86 -0.01
C VAL A 94 -8.77 -8.26 0.38
N PHE A 95 -8.04 -8.93 1.26
CA PHE A 95 -8.57 -10.07 2.02
C PHE A 95 -9.65 -9.60 2.98
N GLU A 96 -10.61 -10.48 3.25
CA GLU A 96 -11.70 -10.17 4.17
C GLU A 96 -11.17 -9.82 5.56
N HIS A 97 -10.08 -10.45 6.03
CA HIS A 97 -9.46 -10.10 7.31
C HIS A 97 -9.02 -8.64 7.41
N ALA A 98 -8.78 -7.96 6.29
CA ALA A 98 -8.28 -6.59 6.27
C ALA A 98 -9.39 -5.56 6.54
N TYR A 99 -10.66 -5.93 6.32
CA TYR A 99 -11.76 -4.97 6.36
C TYR A 99 -13.05 -5.46 7.01
N LEU A 100 -13.24 -6.77 7.19
CA LEU A 100 -14.51 -7.33 7.67
C LEU A 100 -14.89 -6.79 9.05
N GLN A 101 -13.91 -6.54 9.94
CA GLN A 101 -14.17 -6.01 11.28
C GLN A 101 -14.76 -4.58 11.26
N ASP A 102 -14.26 -3.71 10.39
CA ASP A 102 -14.62 -2.29 10.40
C ASP A 102 -15.69 -1.94 9.35
N TYR A 103 -15.78 -2.73 8.27
CA TYR A 103 -16.61 -2.44 7.09
C TYR A 103 -17.59 -3.56 6.74
N GLY A 104 -17.54 -4.71 7.43
CA GLY A 104 -18.35 -5.88 7.09
C GLY A 104 -18.14 -6.30 5.64
N LEU A 105 -19.22 -6.61 4.93
CA LEU A 105 -19.18 -7.00 3.51
C LEU A 105 -18.98 -5.81 2.54
N ASN A 106 -18.90 -4.57 3.05
CA ASN A 106 -18.78 -3.38 2.22
C ASN A 106 -17.33 -3.06 1.84
N ARG A 107 -16.79 -3.86 0.90
CA ARG A 107 -15.44 -3.65 0.34
C ARG A 107 -15.26 -2.26 -0.28
N THR A 108 -16.29 -1.72 -0.93
CA THR A 108 -16.20 -0.40 -1.58
C THR A 108 -15.89 0.70 -0.57
N ALA A 109 -16.54 0.68 0.60
CA ALA A 109 -16.27 1.64 1.67
C ALA A 109 -14.84 1.51 2.21
N TYR A 110 -14.34 0.28 2.35
CA TYR A 110 -12.95 0.02 2.73
C TYR A 110 -11.95 0.60 1.73
N VAL A 111 -12.12 0.31 0.43
CA VAL A 111 -11.22 0.82 -0.63
C VAL A 111 -11.21 2.35 -0.67
N GLN A 112 -12.36 3.00 -0.53
CA GLN A 112 -12.47 4.46 -0.47
C GLN A 112 -11.75 5.03 0.77
N ALA A 113 -11.94 4.42 1.94
CA ALA A 113 -11.29 4.85 3.16
C ALA A 113 -9.78 4.67 3.11
N PHE A 114 -9.31 3.55 2.55
CA PHE A 114 -7.90 3.29 2.31
C PHE A 114 -7.29 4.39 1.44
N MET A 115 -7.91 4.71 0.30
CA MET A 115 -7.38 5.76 -0.60
C MET A 115 -7.37 7.14 0.05
N LYS A 116 -8.42 7.50 0.79
CA LYS A 116 -8.47 8.76 1.53
C LYS A 116 -7.30 8.88 2.53
N ARG A 117 -7.00 7.81 3.27
CA ARG A 117 -5.87 7.74 4.21
C ARG A 117 -4.52 7.81 3.48
N SER A 118 -4.36 7.03 2.42
CA SER A 118 -3.10 6.91 1.67
C SER A 118 -2.71 8.20 0.95
N ILE A 119 -3.68 9.02 0.55
CA ILE A 119 -3.42 10.31 -0.13
C ILE A 119 -3.24 11.46 0.88
N GLY A 120 -3.37 11.20 2.17
CA GLY A 120 -3.19 12.23 3.21
C GLY A 120 -4.23 13.35 3.11
N ARG A 121 -5.46 13.06 2.68
CA ARG A 121 -6.56 14.02 2.75
C ARG A 121 -6.84 14.29 4.24
N SER A 122 -6.60 15.51 4.70
CA SER A 122 -6.73 15.89 6.12
C SER A 122 -8.06 15.44 6.70
N ARG A 123 -8.04 14.89 7.92
CA ARG A 123 -9.22 14.46 8.69
C ARG A 123 -10.04 15.65 9.22
N SER A 124 -10.09 16.77 8.51
CA SER A 124 -10.56 18.02 9.10
C SER A 124 -12.09 18.17 9.14
N ASN A 125 -12.91 17.17 8.74
CA ASN A 125 -14.38 17.24 8.89
C ASN A 125 -15.13 15.89 8.82
N ASP A 126 -14.47 14.75 9.05
CA ASP A 126 -15.10 13.43 8.88
C ASP A 126 -15.43 12.75 10.22
N SER A 127 -16.14 13.48 11.09
CA SER A 127 -16.79 12.91 12.26
C SER A 127 -18.10 12.23 11.84
N MET A 128 -17.99 11.08 11.17
CA MET A 128 -19.12 10.15 11.01
C MET A 128 -18.71 8.70 10.72
N LEU A 129 -17.51 8.28 11.12
CA LEU A 129 -17.32 6.88 11.48
C LEU A 129 -17.72 6.76 12.95
N PRO A 130 -18.70 5.92 13.33
CA PRO A 130 -18.97 5.67 14.73
C PRO A 130 -17.69 5.10 15.33
N ALA A 131 -17.02 5.89 16.17
CA ALA A 131 -16.01 5.37 17.06
C ALA A 131 -16.75 4.42 18.01
N ILE A 132 -16.78 3.14 17.68
CA ILE A 132 -17.22 2.12 18.62
C ILE A 132 -16.14 2.11 19.71
N SER A 133 -16.49 2.77 20.83
CA SER A 133 -15.74 2.75 22.07
C SER A 133 -15.37 1.31 22.40
N ARG A 134 -14.08 0.98 22.35
CA ARG A 134 -13.55 -0.24 22.96
C ARG A 134 -13.54 -0.03 24.47
N ASP A 135 -14.66 -0.28 25.13
CA ASP A 135 -14.64 -0.57 26.55
C ASP A 135 -14.05 -1.98 26.75
N LYS A 136 -12.73 -2.04 26.97
CA LYS A 136 -12.07 -3.25 27.47
C LYS A 136 -12.18 -3.27 29.00
N SER A 137 -13.40 -3.41 29.50
CA SER A 137 -13.65 -3.69 30.91
C SER A 137 -14.98 -4.43 31.06
N ARG A 138 -14.94 -5.75 30.89
CA ARG A 138 -15.40 -6.71 31.92
C ARG A 138 -15.13 -8.14 31.43
N ARG A 139 -14.85 -8.96 32.44
CA ARG A 139 -14.37 -10.34 32.43
C ARG A 139 -15.26 -11.30 31.65
#